data_AF-A0A6B8RIU0-F1
#
_entry.id   AF-A0A6B8RIU0-F1
#
_cell.length_a   1.000
_cell.length_b   1.000
_cell.length_c   1.000
_cell.angle_alpha   90.00
_cell.angle_beta   90.00
_cell.angle_gamma   90.00
#
_symmetry.space_group_name_H-M   'P 1'
#
loop_
_entity.id
_entity.type
_entity.pdbx_description
1 polymer ?
#
loop_
_entity_poly.entity_id
_entity_poly.type
_entity_poly.pdbx_seq_one_letter_code
_entity_poly.pdbx_strand_id
1 'polypeptide(L)'
;MSKLVAICPGHGPDTPGKRTPLFPDGTFMHENTFNRAVADKLEKHLQRCGFKTLVTTPRENDAPLKTRTDLANKAKADFYISIHANANTGIWGSAHEVDTFLPNTPRE
;
A
#
# COMPACT_ATOMS: atom_id res chain seq x y z
N MET A 1 25.06 6.07 6.91
CA MET A 1 23.96 5.36 7.61
C MET A 1 22.97 4.87 6.56
N SER A 2 22.43 3.65 6.69
CA SER A 2 21.39 3.13 5.78
C SER A 2 20.05 3.82 6.05
N LYS A 3 19.36 4.22 4.97
CA LYS A 3 18.05 4.90 5.00
C LYS A 3 16.93 3.92 5.33
N LEU A 4 15.92 4.37 6.08
CA LEU A 4 14.74 3.60 6.45
C LEU A 4 13.56 3.94 5.54
N VAL A 5 13.00 2.93 4.88
CA VAL A 5 11.79 3.06 4.06
C VAL A 5 10.62 2.38 4.76
N ALA A 6 9.63 3.16 5.16
CA ALA A 6 8.35 2.66 5.61
C ALA A 6 7.47 2.27 4.41
N ILE A 7 6.94 1.06 4.42
CA ILE A 7 6.10 0.50 3.35
C ILE A 7 4.72 0.24 3.93
N CYS A 8 3.69 0.80 3.29
CA CYS A 8 2.30 0.67 3.70
C CYS A 8 1.51 -0.08 2.62
N PRO A 9 1.33 -1.39 2.78
CA PRO A 9 0.31 -2.13 2.03
C PRO A 9 -1.06 -1.54 2.39
N GLY A 10 -1.73 -0.88 1.44
CA GLY A 10 -3.05 -0.31 1.66
C GLY A 10 -4.07 -1.35 2.14
N HIS A 11 -5.02 -0.91 2.97
CA HIS A 11 -6.10 -1.75 3.52
C HIS A 11 -5.61 -2.88 4.44
N GLY A 12 -6.51 -3.70 4.95
CA GLY A 12 -6.32 -5.00 5.58
C GLY A 12 -7.27 -6.01 4.95
N PRO A 13 -7.25 -7.29 5.35
CA PRO A 13 -8.07 -8.34 4.75
C PRO A 13 -9.57 -8.00 4.73
N ASP A 14 -10.04 -7.36 5.80
CA ASP A 14 -11.47 -7.09 6.04
C ASP A 14 -11.89 -5.65 5.70
N THR A 15 -11.01 -4.81 5.14
CA THR A 15 -11.33 -3.40 4.92
C THR A 15 -12.46 -3.25 3.90
N PRO A 16 -13.61 -2.66 4.25
CA PRO A 16 -14.67 -2.37 3.28
C PRO A 16 -14.20 -1.31 2.28
N GLY A 17 -14.63 -1.42 1.02
CA GLY A 17 -14.25 -0.45 -0.01
C GLY A 17 -14.66 -0.86 -1.41
N LYS A 18 -14.35 0.00 -2.38
CA LYS A 18 -14.51 -0.34 -3.80
C LYS A 18 -13.69 -1.60 -4.10
N ARG A 19 -14.24 -2.45 -4.95
CA ARG A 19 -13.60 -3.68 -5.43
C ARG A 19 -13.46 -3.61 -6.94
N THR A 20 -12.62 -4.47 -7.49
CA THR A 20 -12.70 -4.74 -8.92
C THR A 20 -14.13 -5.20 -9.24
N PRO A 21 -14.65 -4.86 -10.43
CA PRO A 21 -15.84 -5.55 -10.93
C PRO A 21 -15.60 -7.07 -10.95
N LEU A 22 -16.68 -7.85 -10.95
CA LEU A 22 -16.55 -9.30 -11.02
C LEU A 22 -15.84 -9.70 -12.32
N PHE A 23 -14.91 -10.65 -12.19
CA PHE A 23 -14.34 -11.37 -13.31
C PHE A 23 -15.38 -12.30 -13.94
N PRO A 24 -15.16 -12.81 -15.17
CA PRO A 24 -16.11 -13.71 -15.85
C PRO A 24 -16.47 -14.97 -15.05
N ASP A 25 -15.58 -15.43 -14.15
CA ASP A 25 -15.79 -16.59 -13.27
C ASP A 25 -16.52 -16.24 -11.96
N GLY A 26 -16.95 -14.99 -11.79
CA GLY A 26 -17.64 -14.51 -10.59
C GLY A 26 -16.71 -14.16 -9.43
N THR A 27 -15.38 -14.28 -9.59
CA THR A 27 -14.41 -13.87 -8.57
C THR A 27 -14.10 -12.38 -8.67
N PHE A 28 -13.36 -11.84 -7.69
CA PHE A 28 -12.86 -10.47 -7.70
C PHE A 28 -11.50 -10.40 -7.01
N MET A 29 -10.76 -9.32 -7.26
CA MET A 29 -9.49 -9.08 -6.61
C MET A 29 -9.70 -8.34 -5.28
N HIS A 30 -9.19 -8.92 -4.20
CA HIS A 30 -9.04 -8.21 -2.94
C HIS A 30 -7.86 -7.23 -3.04
N GLU A 31 -8.14 -5.94 -2.90
CA GLU A 31 -7.12 -4.88 -3.04
C GLU A 31 -5.93 -5.12 -2.10
N ASN A 32 -6.19 -5.46 -0.83
CA ASN A 32 -5.15 -5.72 0.15
C ASN A 32 -4.22 -6.87 -0.26
N THR A 33 -4.78 -7.96 -0.82
CA THR A 33 -3.98 -9.11 -1.28
C THR A 33 -3.02 -8.70 -2.39
N PHE A 34 -3.48 -7.89 -3.34
CA PHE A 34 -2.63 -7.33 -4.38
C PHE A 34 -1.58 -6.37 -3.80
N ASN A 35 -2.00 -5.39 -3.00
CA ASN A 35 -1.13 -4.40 -2.37
C ASN A 35 -0.01 -5.06 -1.55
N ARG A 36 -0.34 -6.12 -0.81
CA ARG A 36 0.62 -6.88 -0.01
C ARG A 36 1.61 -7.65 -0.87
N ALA A 37 1.17 -8.32 -1.93
CA ALA A 37 2.07 -9.00 -2.84
C ALA A 37 3.07 -8.06 -3.52
N VAL A 38 2.64 -6.84 -3.86
CA VAL A 38 3.53 -5.78 -4.38
C VAL A 38 4.49 -5.29 -3.29
N ALA A 39 4.00 -5.03 -2.07
CA ALA A 39 4.81 -4.59 -0.95
C ALA A 39 5.91 -5.60 -0.57
N ASP A 40 5.60 -6.90 -0.56
CA ASP A 40 6.55 -7.97 -0.26
C ASP A 40 7.68 -8.03 -1.30
N LYS A 41 7.37 -7.73 -2.57
CA LYS A 41 8.39 -7.62 -3.63
C LYS A 41 9.23 -6.36 -3.45
N LEU A 42 8.59 -5.23 -3.17
CA LEU A 42 9.28 -3.96 -2.92
C LEU A 42 10.25 -4.08 -1.74
N GLU A 43 9.81 -4.65 -0.62
CA GLU A 43 10.64 -4.87 0.56
C GLU A 43 11.89 -5.68 0.22
N LYS A 44 11.73 -6.83 -0.45
CA LYS A 44 12.86 -7.67 -0.88
C LYS A 44 13.86 -6.91 -1.76
N HIS A 45 13.36 -6.08 -2.67
CA HIS A 45 14.22 -5.29 -3.55
C HIS A 45 14.93 -4.15 -2.82
N LEU A 46 14.26 -3.45 -1.91
CA LEU A 46 14.85 -2.40 -1.09
C LEU A 46 15.94 -2.95 -0.17
N GLN A 47 15.66 -4.05 0.51
CA GLN A 47 16.64 -4.72 1.38
C GLN A 47 17.88 -5.17 0.59
N ARG A 48 17.69 -5.75 -0.61
CA ARG A 48 18.80 -6.10 -1.51
C ARG A 48 19.65 -4.90 -1.90
N CYS A 49 19.04 -3.72 -2.03
CA CYS A 49 19.74 -2.47 -2.34
C CYS A 49 20.34 -1.76 -1.10
N GLY A 50 20.30 -2.39 0.08
CA GLY A 50 20.93 -1.87 1.29
C GLY A 50 20.07 -0.90 2.11
N PHE A 51 18.78 -0.77 1.81
CA PHE A 51 17.83 -0.01 2.62
C PHE A 51 17.32 -0.84 3.81
N LYS A 52 17.01 -0.18 4.92
CA LYS A 52 16.18 -0.76 5.97
C LYS A 52 14.71 -0.59 5.60
N THR A 53 13.87 -1.56 5.98
CA THR A 53 12.43 -1.51 5.72
C THR A 53 11.62 -1.62 6.99
N LEU A 54 10.43 -1.01 6.98
CA LEU A 54 9.41 -1.13 8.02
C LEU A 54 8.04 -1.26 7.36
N VAL A 55 7.39 -2.42 7.48
CA VAL A 55 6.01 -2.59 7.02
C VAL A 55 5.05 -2.05 8.09
N THR A 56 4.21 -1.08 7.73
CA THR A 56 3.38 -0.34 8.71
C THR A 56 1.95 -0.86 8.84
N THR A 57 1.56 -1.83 8.02
CA THR A 57 0.23 -2.43 8.06
C THR A 57 0.31 -3.90 8.48
N PRO A 58 -0.42 -4.31 9.53
CA PRO A 58 -0.45 -5.70 9.97
C PRO A 58 -1.00 -6.63 8.89
N ARG A 59 -0.73 -7.92 9.02
CA ARG A 59 -1.14 -8.93 8.02
C ARG A 59 -2.54 -9.46 8.28
N GLU A 60 -2.89 -9.58 9.56
CA GLU A 60 -4.07 -10.33 9.99
C GLU A 60 -5.33 -9.46 10.12
N ASN A 61 -5.19 -8.14 10.17
CA ASN A 61 -6.32 -7.24 10.39
C ASN A 61 -6.11 -5.88 9.72
N ASP A 62 -7.18 -5.11 9.65
CA ASP A 62 -7.11 -3.71 9.25
C ASP A 62 -6.53 -2.85 10.39
N ALA A 63 -5.76 -1.83 10.02
CA ALA A 63 -5.21 -0.83 10.93
C ALA A 63 -5.69 0.57 10.51
N PRO A 64 -6.13 1.42 11.47
CA PRO A 64 -6.48 2.81 11.17
C PRO A 64 -5.34 3.56 10.46
N LEU A 65 -5.68 4.47 9.55
CA LEU A 65 -4.70 5.24 8.79
C LEU A 65 -3.68 5.95 9.70
N LYS A 66 -4.15 6.50 10.83
CA LYS A 66 -3.30 7.16 11.82
C LYS A 66 -2.28 6.20 12.44
N THR A 67 -2.67 4.97 12.73
CA THR A 67 -1.75 3.96 13.29
C THR A 67 -0.60 3.66 12.32
N ARG A 68 -0.89 3.55 11.02
CA ARG A 68 0.10 3.27 9.97
C ARG A 68 1.13 4.41 9.87
N THR A 69 0.67 5.66 9.90
CA THR A 69 1.53 6.84 9.80
C THR A 69 2.29 7.11 11.10
N ASP A 70 1.67 6.89 12.26
CA ASP A 70 2.31 7.01 13.58
C ASP A 70 3.49 6.04 13.71
N LEU A 71 3.36 4.80 13.21
CA LEU A 71 4.46 3.82 13.19
C LEU A 71 5.67 4.34 12.39
N ALA A 72 5.45 4.87 11.19
CA ALA A 72 6.51 5.43 10.36
C ALA A 72 7.16 6.67 10.99
N ASN A 73 6.35 7.60 11.51
CA ASN A 73 6.84 8.81 12.18
C ASN A 73 7.65 8.47 13.44
N LYS A 74 7.17 7.52 14.26
CA LYS A 74 7.88 7.06 15.47
C LYS A 74 9.22 6.41 15.13
N ALA A 75 9.27 5.64 14.04
CA ALA A 75 10.50 5.04 13.55
C ALA A 75 11.43 6.04 12.83
N LYS A 76 10.99 7.29 12.63
CA LYS A 76 11.71 8.33 11.88
C LYS A 76 12.12 7.85 10.49
N ALA A 77 11.19 7.19 9.77
CA ALA A 77 11.45 6.72 8.42
C ALA A 77 11.82 7.89 7.50
N ASP A 78 12.83 7.69 6.64
CA ASP A 78 13.26 8.67 5.65
C ASP A 78 12.25 8.77 4.48
N PHE A 79 11.59 7.65 4.17
CA PHE A 79 10.57 7.57 3.12
C PHE A 79 9.34 6.81 3.62
N TYR A 80 8.17 7.17 3.09
CA TYR A 80 6.92 6.43 3.30
C TYR A 80 6.28 6.14 1.95
N ILE A 81 6.11 4.86 1.62
CA ILE A 81 5.53 4.40 0.35
C ILE A 81 4.23 3.66 0.66
N SER A 82 3.09 4.23 0.29
CA SER A 82 1.79 3.54 0.36
C SER A 82 1.43 2.94 -0.99
N ILE A 83 1.01 1.68 -0.99
CA ILE A 83 0.68 0.92 -2.19
C ILE A 83 -0.82 0.65 -2.18
N HIS A 84 -1.49 1.05 -3.27
CA HIS A 84 -2.92 0.87 -3.48
C HIS A 84 -3.21 0.42 -4.91
N ALA A 85 -4.35 -0.22 -5.12
CA ALA A 85 -4.88 -0.53 -6.45
C ALA A 85 -6.19 0.23 -6.65
N ASN A 86 -6.16 1.21 -7.55
CA ASN A 86 -7.27 2.14 -7.72
C ASN A 86 -8.52 1.43 -8.28
N ALA A 87 -9.70 1.95 -7.95
CA ALA A 87 -10.97 1.43 -8.44
C ALA A 87 -11.97 2.56 -8.67
N ASN A 88 -12.67 2.52 -9.81
CA ASN A 88 -13.68 3.50 -10.20
C ASN A 88 -14.99 2.81 -10.60
N THR A 89 -16.12 3.47 -10.34
CA THR A 89 -17.51 3.12 -10.73
C THR A 89 -18.06 1.70 -10.46
N GLY A 90 -17.25 0.73 -10.05
CA GLY A 90 -17.68 -0.65 -9.79
C GLY A 90 -18.01 -1.47 -11.05
N ILE A 91 -17.78 -0.92 -12.25
CA ILE A 91 -17.95 -1.58 -13.53
C ILE A 91 -16.67 -1.49 -14.36
N TRP A 92 -16.46 -2.43 -15.28
CA TRP A 92 -15.31 -2.37 -16.18
C TRP A 92 -15.38 -1.11 -17.05
N GLY A 93 -14.30 -0.33 -17.03
CA GLY A 93 -14.16 0.90 -17.80
C GLY A 93 -12.81 0.95 -18.51
N SER A 94 -12.50 2.08 -19.13
CA SER A 94 -11.26 2.28 -19.88
C SER A 94 -10.09 2.82 -19.04
N ALA A 95 -10.23 2.94 -17.72
CA ALA A 95 -9.14 3.40 -16.84
C ALA A 95 -8.13 2.27 -16.60
N HIS A 96 -6.86 2.47 -16.94
CA HIS A 96 -5.80 1.47 -16.82
C HIS A 96 -4.41 2.12 -16.72
N GLU A 97 -4.07 2.69 -15.56
CA GLU A 97 -2.84 3.47 -15.39
C GLU A 97 -2.19 3.25 -14.02
N VAL A 98 -0.95 3.76 -13.87
CA VAL A 98 -0.21 3.80 -12.61
C VAL A 98 -0.01 5.26 -12.21
N ASP A 99 -0.65 5.65 -11.11
CA ASP A 99 -0.58 7.01 -10.57
C ASP A 99 0.27 7.06 -9.29
N THR A 100 0.97 8.18 -9.07
CA THR A 100 1.67 8.47 -7.82
C THR A 100 1.19 9.77 -7.21
N PHE A 101 0.70 9.71 -5.97
CA PHE A 101 0.25 10.87 -5.22
C PHE A 101 1.33 11.29 -4.23
N LEU A 102 1.65 12.58 -4.22
CA LEU A 102 2.52 13.20 -3.23
C LEU A 102 1.67 13.99 -2.22
N PRO A 103 2.11 14.17 -0.97
CA PRO A 103 1.42 15.03 -0.03
C PRO A 103 1.29 16.44 -0.61
N ASN A 104 0.13 17.06 -0.44
CA ASN A 104 -0.17 18.42 -0.91
C ASN A 104 0.71 19.51 -0.26
N THR A 105 1.50 19.15 0.75
CA THR A 105 2.41 20.05 1.46
C THR A 105 3.78 19.36 1.56
N PRO A 106 4.85 19.97 1.00
CA PRO A 106 6.20 19.51 1.26
C PRO A 106 6.45 19.52 2.77
N ARG A 107 7.05 18.46 3.31
CA ARG A 107 7.64 18.56 4.66
C ARG A 107 9.00 19.25 4.47
N GLU A 108 9.15 20.43 5.07
CA GLU A 108 10.44 21.12 5.23
C GLU A 108 11.38 20.32 6.15
#